data_AF-A0AA42AT36-F1
#
_entry.id   AF-A0AA42AT36-F1
#
_cell.length_a   1.000
_cell.length_b   1.000
_cell.length_c   1.000
_cell.angle_alpha   90.00
_cell.angle_beta   90.00
_cell.angle_gamma   90.00
#
_symmetry.space_group_name_H-M   'P 1'
#
loop_
_entity.id
_entity.type
_entity.pdbx_description
1 polymer ?
#
loop_
_entity_poly.entity_id
_entity_poly.type
_entity_poly.pdbx_seq_one_letter_code
_entity_poly.pdbx_strand_id
1 'polypeptide(L)'
;MMIIPKLLNPPAKLTSSEKNSPNLSPLIKQQQADGYEEELNTLNLVVSFSLDDMKATIDFLRSMGFTTIEFRRIAGMCPEILTYKVSDVIPVFTFLLREAKVMGSDIRRVINRRPRLLVCNVEKRLRPTLYFLQSIGIAEVHKHTSLLSCSVEDKFIPRIDYLENIGFTNADALAMLRCFVIVLRTILSLNSITFTRRWEGI
;
A
#
# COMPACT_ATOMS: atom_id res chain seq x y z
N MET A 1 -31.40 -20.35 -15.48
CA MET A 1 -32.09 -19.18 -16.07
C MET A 1 -31.81 -17.99 -15.15
N MET A 2 -30.97 -17.00 -15.50
CA MET A 2 -31.32 -15.83 -16.34
C MET A 2 -32.57 -15.12 -15.78
N ILE A 3 -32.64 -13.83 -15.40
CA ILE A 3 -31.97 -12.63 -15.94
C ILE A 3 -32.28 -11.39 -15.01
N ILE A 4 -31.28 -10.52 -14.82
CA ILE A 4 -31.26 -9.02 -14.71
C ILE A 4 -32.10 -8.27 -13.62
N PRO A 5 -31.47 -7.40 -12.80
CA PRO A 5 -32.15 -6.32 -12.06
C PRO A 5 -32.44 -5.09 -12.95
N LYS A 6 -33.65 -4.53 -12.81
CA LYS A 6 -34.13 -3.31 -13.48
C LYS A 6 -33.25 -2.08 -13.17
N LEU A 7 -32.83 -1.43 -14.24
CA LEU A 7 -32.41 -0.04 -14.30
C LEU A 7 -33.58 0.93 -14.03
N LEU A 8 -33.18 2.16 -13.73
CA LEU A 8 -33.90 3.43 -13.98
C LEU A 8 -34.67 4.03 -12.80
N ASN A 9 -33.95 4.77 -11.94
CA ASN A 9 -34.46 6.03 -11.43
C ASN A 9 -33.64 7.18 -12.06
N PRO A 10 -34.29 8.17 -12.70
CA PRO A 10 -33.65 9.29 -13.39
C PRO A 10 -33.09 10.36 -12.43
N PRO A 11 -32.15 11.21 -12.88
CA PRO A 11 -31.54 12.24 -12.05
C PRO A 11 -32.54 13.35 -11.68
N ALA A 12 -32.50 13.77 -10.42
CA ALA A 12 -33.23 14.94 -9.94
C ALA A 12 -32.81 16.19 -10.73
N LYS A 13 -33.83 16.97 -11.11
CA LYS A 13 -33.81 18.11 -12.03
C LYS A 13 -32.79 19.18 -11.65
N LEU A 14 -32.08 19.68 -12.67
CA LEU A 14 -31.40 20.97 -12.65
C LEU A 14 -32.44 22.10 -12.54
N THR A 15 -32.33 22.95 -11.53
CA THR A 15 -32.97 24.28 -11.56
C THR A 15 -31.98 25.30 -12.09
N SER A 16 -32.37 25.90 -13.21
CA SER A 16 -31.66 26.91 -13.97
C SER A 16 -31.75 28.28 -13.29
N SER A 17 -30.79 28.62 -12.43
CA SER A 17 -30.41 30.02 -12.15
C SER A 17 -29.17 30.09 -11.26
N GLU A 18 -27.98 29.87 -11.83
CA GLU A 18 -26.70 30.43 -11.35
C GLU A 18 -25.61 30.17 -12.42
N LYS A 19 -25.89 30.62 -13.65
CA LYS A 19 -24.85 30.81 -14.66
C LYS A 19 -24.26 32.20 -14.44
N ASN A 20 -23.17 32.28 -13.67
CA ASN A 20 -22.04 33.22 -13.87
C ASN A 20 -21.10 33.22 -12.66
N SER A 21 -20.12 32.31 -12.65
CA SER A 21 -18.78 32.59 -12.11
C SER A 21 -17.77 31.60 -12.71
N PRO A 22 -16.71 32.06 -13.38
CA PRO A 22 -15.77 31.19 -14.09
C PRO A 22 -14.60 30.77 -13.19
N ASN A 23 -14.68 29.57 -12.62
CA ASN A 23 -13.52 28.69 -12.37
C ASN A 23 -13.98 27.36 -11.75
N LEU A 24 -14.20 26.35 -12.57
CA LEU A 24 -14.14 24.96 -12.15
C LEU A 24 -12.84 24.39 -12.73
N SER A 25 -11.86 24.18 -11.86
CA SER A 25 -10.52 23.71 -12.21
C SER A 25 -10.57 22.33 -12.90
N PRO A 26 -9.73 22.08 -13.92
CA PRO A 26 -9.69 20.81 -14.69
C PRO A 26 -9.38 19.55 -13.85
N LEU A 27 -8.93 19.73 -12.60
CA LEU A 27 -8.32 18.70 -11.76
C LEU A 27 -9.29 17.59 -11.33
N ILE A 28 -10.57 17.93 -11.11
CA ILE A 28 -11.59 16.97 -10.60
C ILE A 28 -12.01 15.99 -11.70
N LYS A 29 -11.93 16.38 -12.98
CA LYS A 29 -12.26 15.50 -14.11
C LYS A 29 -11.13 14.51 -14.43
N GLN A 30 -9.89 14.86 -14.11
CA GLN A 30 -8.71 14.02 -14.38
C GLN A 30 -8.63 12.87 -13.38
N GLN A 31 -8.81 13.16 -12.08
CA GLN A 31 -8.69 12.17 -11.01
C GLN A 31 -9.74 11.04 -11.08
N GLN A 32 -10.89 11.32 -11.69
CA GLN A 32 -11.96 10.34 -11.81
C GLN A 32 -11.79 9.42 -13.04
N ALA A 33 -10.98 9.81 -14.03
CA ALA A 33 -10.65 8.95 -15.17
C ALA A 33 -9.55 7.93 -14.83
N ASP A 34 -8.52 8.36 -14.08
CA ASP A 34 -7.38 7.53 -13.71
C ASP A 34 -7.78 6.28 -12.90
N GLY A 35 -8.78 6.40 -12.02
CA GLY A 35 -9.24 5.30 -11.16
C GLY A 35 -10.06 4.21 -11.88
N TYR A 36 -10.86 4.57 -12.91
CA TYR A 36 -11.62 3.59 -13.69
C TYR A 36 -10.75 2.91 -14.77
N GLU A 37 -9.74 3.62 -15.29
CA GLU A 37 -8.77 3.01 -16.21
C GLU A 37 -7.83 2.03 -15.50
N GLU A 38 -7.41 2.27 -14.26
CA GLU A 38 -6.64 1.29 -13.47
C GLU A 38 -7.41 -0.01 -13.22
N GLU A 39 -8.70 0.06 -12.87
CA GLU A 39 -9.54 -1.13 -12.65
C GLU A 39 -9.79 -1.91 -13.95
N LEU A 40 -10.08 -1.22 -15.05
CA LEU A 40 -10.26 -1.85 -16.38
C LEU A 40 -8.96 -2.42 -16.94
N ASN A 41 -7.82 -1.74 -16.75
CA ASN A 41 -6.50 -2.26 -17.12
C ASN A 41 -6.15 -3.49 -16.30
N THR A 42 -6.44 -3.49 -15.00
CA THR A 42 -6.19 -4.65 -14.13
C THR A 42 -7.05 -5.84 -14.56
N LEU A 43 -8.34 -5.63 -14.86
CA LEU A 43 -9.23 -6.69 -15.34
C LEU A 43 -8.82 -7.22 -16.73
N ASN A 44 -8.43 -6.34 -17.65
CA ASN A 44 -7.93 -6.75 -18.97
C ASN A 44 -6.58 -7.49 -18.86
N LEU A 45 -5.69 -7.04 -17.97
CA LEU A 45 -4.42 -7.71 -17.69
C LEU A 45 -4.65 -9.12 -17.16
N VAL A 46 -5.56 -9.31 -16.20
CA VAL A 46 -5.90 -10.64 -15.65
C VAL A 46 -6.49 -11.56 -16.73
N VAL A 47 -7.35 -11.04 -17.61
CA VAL A 47 -7.95 -11.83 -18.71
C VAL A 47 -6.92 -12.20 -19.79
N SER A 48 -5.89 -11.36 -19.98
CA SER A 48 -4.79 -11.62 -20.92
C SER A 48 -3.64 -12.45 -20.33
N PHE A 49 -3.60 -12.63 -19.01
CA PHE A 49 -2.49 -13.31 -18.34
C PHE A 49 -2.57 -14.83 -18.55
N SER A 50 -1.45 -15.45 -18.86
CA SER A 50 -1.39 -16.90 -19.10
C SER A 50 -1.79 -17.67 -17.83
N LEU A 51 -2.76 -18.58 -17.95
CA LEU A 51 -3.16 -19.47 -16.87
C LEU A 51 -1.98 -20.30 -16.34
N ASP A 52 -0.98 -20.57 -17.18
CA ASP A 52 0.20 -21.33 -16.79
C ASP A 52 1.15 -20.49 -15.92
N ASP A 53 1.31 -19.20 -16.21
CA ASP A 53 2.09 -18.27 -15.38
C ASP A 53 1.41 -18.08 -14.00
N MET A 54 0.08 -18.02 -13.99
CA MET A 54 -0.70 -17.96 -12.75
C MET A 54 -0.53 -19.23 -11.91
N LYS A 55 -0.65 -20.41 -12.53
CA LYS A 55 -0.41 -21.70 -11.84
C LYS A 55 1.01 -21.77 -11.29
N ALA A 56 2.01 -21.40 -12.07
CA ALA A 56 3.40 -21.40 -11.63
C ALA A 56 3.61 -20.49 -10.42
N THR A 57 2.97 -19.31 -10.39
CA THR A 57 3.03 -18.38 -9.25
C THR A 57 2.34 -18.96 -8.02
N ILE A 58 1.21 -19.63 -8.18
CA ILE A 58 0.51 -20.32 -7.09
C ILE A 58 1.35 -21.46 -6.52
N ASP A 59 1.95 -22.28 -7.40
CA ASP A 59 2.79 -23.41 -6.98
C ASP A 59 4.08 -22.94 -6.31
N PHE A 60 4.66 -21.82 -6.76
CA PHE A 60 5.77 -21.16 -6.08
C PHE A 60 5.36 -20.66 -4.68
N LEU A 61 4.21 -20.00 -4.53
CA LEU A 61 3.74 -19.58 -3.20
C LEU A 61 3.46 -20.79 -2.31
N ARG A 62 2.96 -21.89 -2.88
CA ARG A 62 2.77 -23.14 -2.13
C ARG A 62 4.10 -23.73 -1.66
N SER A 63 5.15 -23.72 -2.49
CA SER A 63 6.48 -24.19 -2.10
C SER A 63 7.12 -23.32 -1.01
N MET A 64 6.75 -22.03 -0.95
CA MET A 64 7.12 -21.10 0.13
C MET A 64 6.27 -21.27 1.41
N GLY A 65 5.36 -22.25 1.45
CA GLY A 65 4.59 -22.61 2.64
C GLY A 65 3.27 -21.85 2.82
N PHE A 66 2.75 -21.19 1.77
CA PHE A 66 1.42 -20.58 1.76
C PHE A 66 0.34 -21.59 1.44
N THR A 67 -0.76 -21.53 2.19
CA THR A 67 -1.95 -22.35 1.94
C THR A 67 -2.83 -21.73 0.86
N THR A 68 -3.72 -22.54 0.27
CA THR A 68 -4.71 -22.06 -0.71
C THR A 68 -5.68 -21.02 -0.12
N ILE A 69 -5.97 -21.11 1.17
CA ILE A 69 -6.83 -20.16 1.90
C ILE A 69 -6.13 -18.81 2.04
N GLU A 70 -4.84 -18.82 2.41
CA GLU A 70 -4.03 -17.61 2.49
C GLU A 70 -3.86 -16.96 1.12
N PHE A 71 -3.61 -17.74 0.07
CA PHE A 71 -3.56 -17.22 -1.30
C PHE A 71 -4.88 -16.55 -1.72
N ARG A 72 -6.03 -17.17 -1.44
CA ARG A 72 -7.34 -16.56 -1.73
C ARG A 72 -7.50 -15.22 -1.02
N ARG A 73 -7.08 -15.14 0.25
CA ARG A 73 -7.10 -13.89 1.02
C ARG A 73 -6.18 -12.83 0.41
N ILE A 74 -4.98 -13.22 0.00
CA ILE A 74 -4.00 -12.35 -0.66
C ILE A 74 -4.58 -11.80 -1.97
N ALA A 75 -5.10 -12.67 -2.85
CA ALA A 75 -5.70 -12.29 -4.12
C ALA A 75 -6.96 -11.41 -3.93
N GLY A 76 -7.75 -11.65 -2.89
CA GLY A 76 -8.89 -10.79 -2.56
C GLY A 76 -8.49 -9.40 -2.04
N MET A 77 -7.34 -9.27 -1.36
CA MET A 77 -6.82 -7.98 -0.88
C MET A 77 -5.99 -7.24 -1.92
N CYS A 78 -5.42 -7.95 -2.89
CA CYS A 78 -4.50 -7.44 -3.89
C CYS A 78 -4.66 -8.29 -5.16
N PRO A 79 -5.66 -7.98 -6.01
CA PRO A 79 -5.93 -8.75 -7.22
C PRO A 79 -4.78 -8.69 -8.23
N GLU A 80 -3.97 -7.62 -8.18
CA GLU A 80 -2.76 -7.42 -8.98
C GLU A 80 -1.76 -8.59 -8.88
N ILE A 81 -1.75 -9.35 -7.78
CA ILE A 81 -0.83 -10.51 -7.65
C ILE A 81 -1.05 -11.58 -8.73
N LEU A 82 -2.25 -11.62 -9.32
CA LEU A 82 -2.63 -12.57 -10.37
C LEU A 82 -1.99 -12.24 -11.73
N THR A 83 -1.45 -11.03 -11.89
CA THR A 83 -0.78 -10.57 -13.11
C THR A 83 0.74 -10.58 -12.98
N TYR A 84 1.28 -11.06 -11.85
CA TYR A 84 2.72 -11.12 -11.58
C TYR A 84 3.25 -12.52 -11.83
N LYS A 85 4.47 -12.60 -12.36
CA LYS A 85 5.16 -13.87 -12.58
C LYS A 85 6.01 -14.23 -11.37
N VAL A 86 6.39 -15.51 -11.30
CA VAL A 86 7.37 -16.01 -10.32
C VAL A 86 8.66 -15.17 -10.33
N SER A 87 9.12 -14.73 -11.50
CA SER A 87 10.30 -13.88 -11.67
C SER A 87 10.20 -12.52 -10.98
N ASP A 88 8.99 -11.98 -10.83
CA ASP A 88 8.74 -10.68 -10.20
C ASP A 88 8.61 -10.82 -8.67
N VAL A 89 8.12 -11.97 -8.23
CA VAL A 89 7.85 -12.27 -6.81
C VAL A 89 9.12 -12.72 -6.08
N ILE A 90 10.00 -13.51 -6.72
CA ILE A 90 11.26 -13.99 -6.13
C ILE A 90 12.15 -12.85 -5.58
N PRO A 91 12.37 -11.74 -6.30
CA PRO A 91 13.15 -10.61 -5.81
C PRO A 91 12.59 -10.04 -4.49
N VAL A 92 11.28 -9.97 -4.34
CA VAL A 92 10.63 -9.47 -3.11
C VAL A 92 10.93 -10.39 -1.93
N PHE A 93 10.78 -11.71 -2.10
CA PHE A 93 11.14 -12.66 -1.05
C PHE A 93 12.62 -12.60 -0.69
N THR A 94 13.49 -12.50 -1.70
CA THR A 94 14.94 -12.36 -1.51
C THR A 94 15.28 -11.11 -0.71
N PHE A 95 14.68 -9.98 -1.07
CA PHE A 95 14.83 -8.70 -0.36
C PHE A 95 14.36 -8.82 1.09
N LEU A 96 13.18 -9.40 1.33
CA LEU A 96 12.63 -9.51 2.69
C LEU A 96 13.51 -10.39 3.59
N LEU A 97 14.02 -11.51 3.07
CA LEU A 97 14.85 -12.44 3.83
C LEU A 97 16.28 -11.91 4.05
N ARG A 98 16.90 -11.31 3.02
CA ARG A 98 18.31 -10.90 3.06
C ARG A 98 18.51 -9.47 3.53
N GLU A 99 17.79 -8.51 2.93
CA GLU A 99 18.01 -7.08 3.17
C GLU A 99 17.18 -6.59 4.35
N ALA A 100 15.89 -6.93 4.40
CA ALA A 100 14.99 -6.55 5.50
C ALA A 100 15.14 -7.44 6.74
N LYS A 101 15.95 -8.52 6.67
CA LYS A 101 16.24 -9.48 7.75
C LYS A 101 14.98 -10.10 8.38
N VAL A 102 13.96 -10.37 7.59
CA VAL A 102 12.76 -11.09 8.05
C VAL A 102 13.10 -12.57 8.19
N MET A 103 12.77 -13.16 9.34
CA MET A 103 12.94 -14.60 9.55
C MET A 103 12.05 -15.40 8.59
N GLY A 104 12.57 -16.49 8.04
CA GLY A 104 11.80 -17.36 7.12
C GLY A 104 10.49 -17.87 7.72
N SER A 105 10.44 -18.12 9.03
CA SER A 105 9.21 -18.50 9.75
C SER A 105 8.15 -17.37 9.79
N ASP A 106 8.59 -16.11 9.77
CA ASP A 106 7.73 -14.94 9.86
C ASP A 106 7.29 -14.39 8.49
N ILE A 107 7.92 -14.84 7.40
CA ILE A 107 7.65 -14.33 6.05
C ILE A 107 6.18 -14.47 5.68
N ARG A 108 5.57 -15.63 6.00
CA ARG A 108 4.16 -15.90 5.73
C ARG A 108 3.25 -14.92 6.46
N ARG A 109 3.55 -14.66 7.74
CA ARG A 109 2.80 -13.69 8.56
C ARG A 109 2.93 -12.28 8.01
N VAL A 110 4.12 -11.88 7.56
CA VAL A 110 4.38 -10.56 6.96
C VAL A 110 3.57 -10.37 5.68
N ILE A 111 3.64 -11.32 4.74
CA ILE A 111 2.94 -11.25 3.47
C ILE A 111 1.42 -11.28 3.66
N ASN A 112 0.90 -12.14 4.54
CA ASN A 112 -0.54 -12.17 4.84
C ASN A 112 -1.06 -10.85 5.44
N ARG A 113 -0.23 -10.15 6.23
CA ARG A 113 -0.60 -8.86 6.81
C ARG A 113 -0.57 -7.73 5.77
N ARG A 114 0.35 -7.81 4.80
CA ARG A 114 0.51 -6.78 3.76
C ARG A 114 0.85 -7.42 2.40
N PRO A 115 -0.15 -7.96 1.67
CA PRO A 115 0.09 -8.67 0.41
C PRO A 115 0.66 -7.77 -0.69
N ARG A 116 0.37 -6.45 -0.63
CA ARG A 116 0.89 -5.45 -1.57
C ARG A 116 2.43 -5.41 -1.63
N LEU A 117 3.14 -5.95 -0.63
CA LEU A 117 4.60 -6.09 -0.69
C LEU A 117 5.07 -6.90 -1.90
N LEU A 118 4.35 -7.96 -2.27
CA LEU A 118 4.68 -8.84 -3.39
C LEU A 118 4.61 -8.15 -4.76
N VAL A 119 3.84 -7.07 -4.84
CA VAL A 119 3.59 -6.30 -6.07
C VAL A 119 4.51 -5.07 -6.13
N CYS A 120 5.20 -4.73 -5.04
CA CYS A 120 6.14 -3.62 -5.01
C CYS A 120 7.40 -3.94 -5.83
N ASN A 121 7.83 -2.99 -6.66
CA ASN A 121 9.16 -3.05 -7.24
C ASN A 121 10.23 -2.93 -6.13
N VAL A 122 11.14 -3.91 -6.07
CA VAL A 122 12.19 -3.96 -5.04
C VAL A 122 13.15 -2.78 -5.15
N GLU A 123 13.60 -2.46 -6.35
CA GLU A 123 14.66 -1.48 -6.58
C GLU A 123 14.17 -0.05 -6.50
N LYS A 124 12.98 0.21 -7.06
CA LYS A 124 12.41 1.56 -7.11
C LYS A 124 11.68 1.94 -5.83
N ARG A 125 11.19 0.99 -5.04
CA ARG A 125 10.36 1.29 -3.86
C ARG A 125 10.88 0.64 -2.58
N LEU A 126 11.03 -0.68 -2.54
CA LEU A 126 11.33 -1.37 -1.29
C LEU A 126 12.71 -1.00 -0.72
N ARG A 127 13.75 -0.94 -1.58
CA ARG A 127 15.12 -0.57 -1.18
C ARG A 127 15.24 0.89 -0.73
N PRO A 128 14.79 1.91 -1.51
CA PRO A 128 14.81 3.29 -1.04
C PRO A 128 14.08 3.47 0.29
N THR A 129 12.93 2.81 0.44
CA THR A 129 12.16 2.83 1.69
C THR A 129 12.93 2.21 2.85
N LEU A 130 13.61 1.08 2.63
CA LEU A 130 14.45 0.45 3.66
C LEU A 130 15.56 1.40 4.12
N TYR A 131 16.29 2.01 3.19
CA TYR A 131 17.38 2.94 3.51
C TYR A 131 16.86 4.19 4.22
N PHE A 132 15.72 4.72 3.78
CA PHE A 132 15.09 5.85 4.44
C PHE A 132 14.65 5.51 5.88
N LEU A 133 14.03 4.34 6.10
CA LEU A 133 13.65 3.89 7.44
C LEU A 133 14.88 3.71 8.35
N GLN A 134 15.99 3.21 7.79
CA GLN A 134 17.25 3.08 8.52
C GLN A 134 17.87 4.45 8.84
N SER A 135 17.83 5.42 7.91
CA SER A 135 18.40 6.75 8.12
C SER A 135 17.67 7.54 9.21
N ILE A 136 16.36 7.34 9.36
CA ILE A 136 15.57 7.94 10.46
C ILE A 136 15.72 7.17 11.80
N GLY A 137 16.56 6.14 11.85
CA GLY A 137 16.87 5.39 13.07
C GLY A 137 15.92 4.23 13.39
N ILE A 138 15.18 3.71 12.40
CA ILE A 138 14.42 2.45 12.55
C ILE A 138 15.35 1.30 12.11
N ALA A 139 16.15 0.79 13.05
CA ALA A 139 17.06 -0.32 12.78
C ALA A 139 16.31 -1.66 12.55
N GLU A 140 15.19 -1.85 13.27
CA GLU A 140 14.45 -3.11 13.31
C GLU A 140 13.34 -3.18 12.25
N VAL A 141 13.69 -2.99 10.98
CA VAL A 141 12.70 -2.86 9.89
C VAL A 141 11.84 -4.13 9.71
N HIS A 142 12.35 -5.31 10.05
CA HIS A 142 11.60 -6.56 10.09
C HIS A 142 10.37 -6.52 11.02
N LYS A 143 10.39 -5.66 12.05
CA LYS A 143 9.22 -5.43 12.94
C LYS A 143 8.18 -4.50 12.29
N HIS A 144 8.59 -3.71 11.30
CA HIS A 144 7.79 -2.67 10.65
C HIS A 144 7.64 -2.87 9.14
N THR A 145 7.56 -4.12 8.68
CA THR A 145 7.48 -4.49 7.26
C THR A 145 6.30 -3.87 6.51
N SER A 146 5.22 -3.49 7.19
CA SER A 146 4.11 -2.76 6.57
C SER A 146 4.53 -1.41 5.98
N LEU A 147 5.55 -0.76 6.54
CA LEU A 147 6.07 0.52 6.07
C LEU A 147 6.85 0.38 4.77
N LEU A 148 7.45 -0.78 4.50
CA LEU A 148 8.18 -1.02 3.25
C LEU A 148 7.26 -0.91 2.03
N SER A 149 5.95 -1.15 2.20
CA SER A 149 4.96 -0.94 1.13
C SER A 149 4.57 0.52 0.90
N CYS A 150 4.98 1.43 1.78
CA CYS A 150 4.74 2.86 1.64
C CYS A 150 5.83 3.46 0.73
N SER A 151 5.42 4.26 -0.24
CA SER A 151 6.33 5.08 -1.04
C SER A 151 6.92 6.18 -0.16
N VAL A 152 8.23 6.40 -0.23
CA VAL A 152 8.90 7.48 0.52
C VAL A 152 8.49 8.81 -0.06
N GLU A 153 8.51 8.88 -1.38
CA GLU A 153 8.23 10.03 -2.21
C GLU A 153 6.79 10.50 -2.01
N ASP A 154 5.83 9.57 -1.92
CA ASP A 154 4.41 9.95 -1.84
C ASP A 154 3.91 10.13 -0.41
N LYS A 155 4.56 9.52 0.59
CA LYS A 155 4.02 9.49 1.97
C LYS A 155 4.92 10.11 3.01
N PHE A 156 6.23 9.95 2.89
CA PHE A 156 7.16 10.43 3.90
C PHE A 156 7.66 11.84 3.56
N ILE A 157 8.06 12.10 2.31
CA ILE A 157 8.52 13.43 1.87
C ILE A 157 7.45 14.50 2.12
N PRO A 158 6.17 14.36 1.69
CA PRO A 158 5.19 15.42 1.86
C PRO A 158 4.88 15.74 3.33
N ARG A 159 5.08 14.75 4.23
CA ARG A 159 4.91 14.95 5.67
C ARG A 159 6.08 15.68 6.28
N ILE A 160 7.30 15.44 5.80
CA ILE A 160 8.49 16.15 6.23
C ILE A 160 8.39 17.59 5.75
N ASP A 161 8.11 17.81 4.46
CA ASP A 161 7.96 19.13 3.86
C ASP A 161 6.88 19.94 4.60
N TYR A 162 5.77 19.32 4.97
CA TYR A 162 4.71 19.98 5.75
C TYR A 162 5.21 20.41 7.14
N LEU A 163 5.97 19.57 7.84
CA LEU A 163 6.51 19.91 9.16
C LEU A 163 7.56 21.02 9.06
N GLU A 164 8.41 20.97 8.04
CA GLU A 164 9.39 22.02 7.75
C GLU A 164 8.71 23.35 7.44
N ASN A 165 7.62 23.34 6.66
CA ASN A 165 6.83 24.54 6.36
C ASN A 165 6.16 25.16 7.60
N ILE A 166 5.91 24.37 8.66
CA ILE A 166 5.37 24.87 9.93
C ILE A 166 6.49 25.42 10.84
N GLY A 167 7.75 25.25 10.46
CA GLY A 167 8.92 25.77 11.17
C GLY A 167 9.66 24.74 12.01
N PHE A 168 9.36 23.45 11.86
CA PHE A 168 10.18 22.40 12.47
C PHE A 168 11.48 22.21 11.69
N THR A 169 12.56 21.86 12.40
CA THR A 169 13.79 21.46 11.72
C THR A 169 13.61 20.09 11.07
N ASN A 170 14.39 19.79 10.03
CA ASN A 170 14.38 18.47 9.40
C ASN A 170 14.55 17.34 10.42
N ALA A 171 15.45 17.52 11.40
CA ALA A 171 15.69 16.54 12.46
C ALA A 171 14.45 16.31 13.34
N ASP A 172 13.73 17.37 13.72
CA ASP A 172 12.50 17.28 14.51
C ASP A 172 11.37 16.62 13.70
N ALA A 173 11.24 16.96 12.42
CA ALA A 173 10.26 16.37 11.52
C ALA A 173 10.47 14.85 11.37
N LEU A 174 11.73 14.42 11.19
CA LEU A 174 12.09 12.99 11.15
C LEU A 174 11.83 12.30 12.50
N ALA A 175 12.13 12.97 13.61
CA ALA A 175 11.84 12.43 14.95
C ALA A 175 10.33 12.25 15.16
N MET A 176 9.51 13.20 14.72
CA MET A 176 8.05 13.12 14.78
C MET A 176 7.50 12.00 13.89
N LEU A 177 8.03 11.85 12.67
CA LEU A 177 7.65 10.80 11.74
C LEU A 177 8.00 9.41 12.30
N ARG A 178 9.19 9.27 12.91
CA ARG A 178 9.59 8.06 13.62
C ARG A 178 8.64 7.75 14.77
N CYS A 179 8.29 8.75 15.59
CA CYS A 179 7.33 8.59 16.68
C CYS A 179 5.96 8.16 16.14
N PHE A 180 5.46 8.78 15.09
CA PHE A 180 4.20 8.40 14.45
C PHE A 180 4.23 6.95 13.96
N VAL A 181 5.32 6.52 13.33
CA VAL A 181 5.49 5.16 12.83
C VAL A 181 5.48 4.11 13.95
N ILE A 182 6.18 4.39 15.06
CA ILE A 182 6.23 3.51 16.24
C ILE A 182 4.86 3.49 16.92
N VAL A 183 4.26 4.66 17.13
CA VAL A 183 2.96 4.84 17.79
C VAL A 183 1.83 4.23 16.98
N LEU A 184 1.80 4.36 15.65
CA LEU A 184 0.76 3.77 14.81
C LEU A 184 0.78 2.24 14.91
N ARG A 185 1.97 1.62 15.04
CA ARG A 185 2.05 0.19 15.34
C ARG A 185 1.54 -0.12 16.75
N THR A 186 1.91 0.69 17.74
CA THR A 186 1.42 0.53 19.11
C THR A 186 -0.09 0.65 19.16
N ILE A 187 -0.73 1.63 18.53
CA ILE A 187 -2.19 1.79 18.50
C ILE A 187 -2.87 0.66 17.69
N LEU A 188 -2.32 0.26 16.55
CA LEU A 188 -2.83 -0.90 15.79
C LEU A 188 -2.59 -2.25 16.52
N SER A 189 -1.69 -2.28 17.49
CA SER A 189 -1.44 -3.43 18.38
C SER A 189 -2.19 -3.32 19.71
N LEU A 190 -2.57 -2.11 20.11
CA LEU A 190 -3.24 -1.73 21.34
C LEU A 190 -4.60 -1.12 21.01
N ASN A 191 -5.51 -1.95 20.51
CA ASN A 191 -6.91 -1.87 20.95
C ASN A 191 -7.04 -2.24 22.45
N SER A 192 -6.10 -1.76 23.27
CA SER A 192 -6.10 -1.78 24.72
C SER A 192 -4.99 -0.83 25.21
N ILE A 193 -5.38 0.43 25.45
CA ILE A 193 -4.88 1.27 26.57
C ILE A 193 -3.61 2.14 26.33
N THR A 194 -3.89 3.46 26.37
CA THR A 194 -3.08 4.64 26.80
C THR A 194 -2.00 5.23 25.88
N PHE A 195 -2.39 6.28 25.15
CA PHE A 195 -1.52 7.18 24.37
C PHE A 195 -1.54 8.64 24.91
N THR A 196 -1.38 8.88 26.21
CA THR A 196 -1.42 10.27 26.73
C THR A 196 -0.45 10.55 27.87
N ARG A 197 0.87 10.33 27.70
CA ARG A 197 1.86 10.76 28.71
C ARG A 197 3.23 11.27 28.21
N ARG A 198 3.37 11.74 26.96
CA ARG A 198 4.69 12.21 26.45
C ARG A 198 4.74 13.64 25.90
N TRP A 199 3.63 14.38 25.88
CA TRP A 199 3.55 15.73 25.28
C TRP A 199 3.07 16.82 26.27
N GLU A 200 3.60 16.84 27.50
CA GLU A 200 3.36 17.93 28.47
C GLU A 200 4.69 18.50 29.02
N GLY A 201 5.67 18.76 28.14
CA GLY A 201 6.99 19.22 28.61
C GLY A 201 7.83 20.00 27.62
N ILE A 202 7.21 20.88 26.84
CA ILE A 202 7.89 21.99 26.14
C ILE A 202 7.08 23.26 26.41
#